data_AF-E6WE37-F1
#
_entry.id   AF-E6WE37-F1
#
_cell.length_a   1.000
_cell.length_b   1.000
_cell.length_c   1.000
_cell.angle_alpha   90.00
_cell.angle_beta   90.00
_cell.angle_gamma   90.00
#
_symmetry.space_group_name_H-M   'P 1'
#
loop_
_entity.id
_entity.type
_entity.pdbx_description
1 polymer ?
#
loop_
_entity_poly.entity_id
_entity_poly.type
_entity_poly.pdbx_seq_one_letter_code
_entity_poly.pdbx_strand_id
1 'polypeptide(L)'
;MKKTTRFKFNAFLIQLAKINDVAVPDISAKFTVEPSVAQKLESKIQESAAFLQMINIIPVDEQSGEVLGLGVGSTIAGTTDTSSQERQPTDPTYIDGTGYKCTQTNFDTALPYAKLDLWAKFQDFQTRIRDAIIQRQALDRIMIGFNGVKREKTSNRLENPLLQDVNIGWLEKIRQESPVHVIKGIPQDDGSLSSSIRVGKNGDFANLDALVMDAVNRKIGVQYQDDTDLVVVCGRGLLADKYFPLVNQQQPNTEALAADLIISQKRMGGLQAVRAPYFPADALLITRLDNLSIYWQDESRRRAVIDNPKRDRVENFESVNEAYVVEDYECVCLVENIEMGEFAAPADSSAEA
;
A
#
# COMPACT_ATOMS: atom_id res chain seq x y z
N MET A 1 31.35 8.75 20.62
CA MET A 1 30.87 7.41 21.03
C MET A 1 31.72 6.85 22.16
N LYS A 2 31.14 6.01 23.03
CA LYS A 2 31.89 5.22 24.04
C LYS A 2 32.69 4.09 23.39
N LYS A 3 33.76 3.64 24.08
CA LYS A 3 34.62 2.53 23.62
C LYS A 3 33.85 1.23 23.34
N THR A 4 32.89 0.89 24.21
CA THR A 4 32.03 -0.29 24.06
C THR A 4 31.15 -0.21 22.82
N THR A 5 30.58 0.95 22.55
CA THR A 5 29.76 1.22 21.36
C THR A 5 30.59 1.15 20.10
N ARG A 6 31.79 1.75 20.11
CA ARG A 6 32.73 1.66 18.98
C ARG A 6 33.06 0.21 18.65
N PHE A 7 33.35 -0.61 19.66
CA PHE A 7 33.63 -2.04 19.46
C PHE A 7 32.44 -2.78 18.81
N LYS A 8 31.23 -2.60 19.35
CA LYS A 8 30.00 -3.23 18.79
C LYS A 8 29.66 -2.71 17.40
N PHE A 9 29.90 -1.42 17.14
CA PHE A 9 29.70 -0.81 15.82
C PHE A 9 30.71 -1.33 14.79
N ASN A 10 31.98 -1.46 15.15
CA ASN A 10 32.98 -2.04 14.25
C ASN A 10 32.64 -3.51 13.94
N ALA A 11 32.17 -4.28 14.92
CA ALA A 11 31.67 -5.64 14.68
C ALA A 11 30.45 -5.67 13.74
N PHE A 12 29.57 -4.67 13.82
CA PHE A 12 28.44 -4.51 12.90
C PHE A 12 28.93 -4.24 11.47
N LEU A 13 29.88 -3.33 11.30
CA LEU A 13 30.49 -3.05 9.99
C LEU A 13 31.17 -4.30 9.40
N ILE A 14 31.96 -5.04 10.19
CA ILE A 14 32.60 -6.28 9.73
C ILE A 14 31.56 -7.29 9.23
N GLN A 15 30.47 -7.47 9.98
CA GLN A 15 29.40 -8.38 9.57
C GLN A 15 28.70 -7.90 8.29
N LEU A 16 28.47 -6.58 8.15
CA LEU A 16 27.88 -6.00 6.95
C LEU A 16 28.78 -6.19 5.73
N ALA A 17 30.10 -5.96 5.86
CA ALA A 17 31.09 -6.22 4.81
C ALA A 17 31.05 -7.68 4.37
N LYS A 18 31.10 -8.60 5.34
CA LYS A 18 31.09 -10.05 5.09
C LYS A 18 29.83 -10.51 4.35
N ILE A 19 28.68 -9.93 4.68
CA ILE A 19 27.41 -10.31 4.03
C ILE A 19 27.37 -9.81 2.58
N ASN A 20 27.95 -8.64 2.28
CA ASN A 20 27.90 -8.02 0.95
C ASN A 20 29.15 -8.28 0.10
N ASP A 21 30.04 -9.16 0.57
CA ASP A 21 31.33 -9.47 -0.06
C ASP A 21 32.17 -8.22 -0.42
N VAL A 22 32.20 -7.22 0.47
CA VAL A 22 32.99 -5.98 0.32
C VAL A 22 34.00 -5.83 1.45
N ALA A 23 35.10 -5.10 1.19
CA ALA A 23 36.05 -4.79 2.24
C ALA A 23 35.42 -3.80 3.25
N VAL A 24 35.80 -3.92 4.53
CA VAL A 24 35.28 -3.06 5.61
C VAL A 24 35.45 -1.55 5.32
N PRO A 25 36.57 -1.07 4.73
CA PRO A 25 36.71 0.33 4.36
C PRO A 25 35.67 0.80 3.33
N ASP A 26 35.27 -0.09 2.42
CA ASP A 26 34.39 0.23 1.29
C ASP A 26 32.92 0.36 1.70
N ILE A 27 32.55 -0.07 2.91
CA ILE A 27 31.21 0.17 3.48
C ILE A 27 30.92 1.66 3.62
N SER A 28 31.96 2.46 3.86
CA SER A 28 31.83 3.92 3.95
C SER A 28 31.71 4.58 2.57
N ALA A 29 32.12 3.87 1.51
CA ALA A 29 31.84 4.22 0.14
C ALA A 29 30.47 3.69 -0.28
N LYS A 30 29.90 4.24 -1.36
CA LYS A 30 28.65 3.76 -1.92
C LYS A 30 28.93 2.46 -2.67
N PHE A 31 28.38 1.34 -2.20
CA PHE A 31 28.54 0.02 -2.82
C PHE A 31 27.19 -0.57 -3.29
N THR A 32 27.27 -1.50 -4.24
CA THR A 32 26.15 -2.32 -4.71
C THR A 32 25.91 -3.47 -3.75
N VAL A 33 24.68 -3.61 -3.27
CA VAL A 33 24.28 -4.76 -2.46
C VAL A 33 24.16 -5.97 -3.38
N GLU A 34 24.72 -7.11 -2.96
CA GLU A 34 24.64 -8.37 -3.70
C GLU A 34 23.15 -8.81 -3.87
N PRO A 35 22.71 -9.29 -5.04
CA PRO A 35 21.29 -9.65 -5.28
C PRO A 35 20.72 -10.59 -4.22
N SER A 36 21.48 -11.62 -3.83
CA SER A 36 21.05 -12.60 -2.81
C SER A 36 20.82 -11.97 -1.43
N VAL A 37 21.56 -10.90 -1.11
CA VAL A 37 21.42 -10.12 0.12
C VAL A 37 20.25 -9.14 0.01
N ALA A 38 20.09 -8.49 -1.15
CA ALA A 38 18.97 -7.61 -1.43
C ALA A 38 17.64 -8.35 -1.30
N GLN A 39 17.52 -9.54 -1.92
CA GLN A 39 16.33 -10.39 -1.80
C GLN A 39 16.02 -10.76 -0.35
N LYS A 40 17.01 -11.21 0.42
CA LYS A 40 16.84 -11.51 1.86
C LYS A 40 16.43 -10.28 2.68
N LEU A 41 16.93 -9.10 2.32
CA LEU A 41 16.55 -7.85 2.95
C LEU A 41 15.10 -7.49 2.61
N GLU A 42 14.70 -7.62 1.36
CA GLU A 42 13.33 -7.37 0.89
C GLU A 42 12.33 -8.31 1.56
N SER A 43 12.63 -9.61 1.66
CA SER A 43 11.80 -10.55 2.42
C SER A 43 11.62 -10.13 3.88
N LYS A 44 12.69 -9.65 4.53
CA LYS A 44 12.58 -9.15 5.92
C LYS A 44 11.79 -7.85 6.03
N ILE A 45 11.87 -6.96 5.03
CA ILE A 45 11.05 -5.76 4.99
C ILE A 45 9.58 -6.17 4.85
N GLN A 46 9.26 -7.10 3.95
CA GLN A 46 7.92 -7.63 3.76
C GLN A 46 7.38 -8.27 5.05
N GLU A 47 8.15 -9.16 5.68
CA GLU A 47 7.78 -9.83 6.93
C GLU A 47 7.56 -8.85 8.09
N SER A 48 8.18 -7.67 8.07
CA SER A 48 8.08 -6.69 9.16
C SER A 48 6.75 -5.94 9.23
N ALA A 49 5.93 -5.99 8.18
CA ALA A 49 4.63 -5.33 8.15
C ALA A 49 3.53 -6.26 7.61
N ALA A 50 2.49 -6.49 8.41
CA ALA A 50 1.40 -7.41 8.06
C ALA A 50 0.74 -7.12 6.72
N PHE A 51 0.60 -5.84 6.34
CA PHE A 51 0.03 -5.48 5.03
C PHE A 51 0.96 -5.87 3.87
N LEU A 52 2.28 -5.71 4.02
CA LEU A 52 3.23 -6.07 2.96
C LEU A 52 3.27 -7.58 2.70
N GLN A 53 2.98 -8.40 3.72
CA GLN A 53 2.86 -9.85 3.56
C GLN A 53 1.66 -10.27 2.71
N MET A 54 0.66 -9.40 2.55
CA MET A 54 -0.56 -9.70 1.80
C MET A 54 -0.49 -9.28 0.33
N ILE A 55 0.50 -8.47 -0.04
CA ILE A 55 0.70 -7.95 -1.40
C ILE A 55 1.95 -8.55 -2.03
N ASN A 56 2.14 -8.36 -3.33
CA ASN A 56 3.34 -8.85 -4.03
C ASN A 56 4.50 -7.86 -3.89
N ILE A 57 5.71 -8.37 -3.64
CA ILE A 57 6.95 -7.60 -3.74
C ILE A 57 7.92 -8.36 -4.65
N ILE A 58 8.18 -7.84 -5.84
CA ILE A 58 8.78 -8.62 -6.93
C ILE A 58 10.08 -7.95 -7.41
N PRO A 59 11.19 -8.71 -7.50
CA PRO A 59 12.36 -8.26 -8.24
C PRO A 59 12.06 -8.17 -9.74
N VAL A 60 12.53 -7.10 -10.38
CA VAL A 60 12.51 -6.93 -11.84
C VAL A 60 13.89 -6.50 -12.35
N ASP A 61 14.34 -7.03 -13.48
CA ASP A 61 15.66 -6.69 -14.02
C ASP A 61 15.64 -5.31 -14.70
N GLU A 62 14.62 -5.07 -15.51
CA GLU A 62 14.48 -3.85 -16.29
C GLU A 62 13.92 -2.69 -15.46
N GLN A 63 14.45 -1.48 -15.71
CA GLN A 63 13.98 -0.26 -15.04
C GLN A 63 12.53 0.09 -15.42
N SER A 64 12.14 -0.22 -16.65
CA SER A 64 10.78 -0.04 -17.14
C SER A 64 10.41 -1.16 -18.10
N GLY A 65 9.17 -1.61 -18.03
CA GLY A 65 8.66 -2.71 -18.85
C GLY A 65 7.15 -2.84 -18.69
N GLU A 66 6.57 -3.86 -19.31
CA GLU A 66 5.17 -4.23 -19.09
C GLU A 66 4.98 -4.83 -17.69
N VAL A 67 3.76 -4.74 -17.16
CA VAL A 67 3.41 -5.39 -15.90
C VAL A 67 3.49 -6.92 -16.06
N LEU A 68 3.85 -7.64 -14.99
CA LEU A 68 4.06 -9.09 -15.08
C LEU A 68 2.74 -9.86 -15.27
N GLY A 69 1.60 -9.26 -14.93
CA GLY A 69 0.29 -9.86 -15.14
C GLY A 69 0.07 -11.08 -14.26
N LEU A 70 0.27 -10.91 -12.96
CA LEU A 70 0.14 -12.00 -12.00
C LEU A 70 -1.32 -12.47 -11.78
N GLY A 71 -2.30 -11.73 -12.30
CA GLY A 71 -3.72 -12.08 -12.31
C GLY A 71 -4.19 -12.51 -13.70
N VAL A 72 -4.96 -13.61 -13.77
CA VAL A 72 -5.66 -14.02 -15.00
C VAL A 72 -7.05 -13.38 -14.99
N GLY A 73 -7.23 -12.33 -15.81
CA GLY A 73 -8.45 -11.53 -15.82
C GLY A 73 -9.50 -11.91 -16.87
N SER A 74 -9.21 -12.86 -17.76
CA SER A 74 -10.13 -13.22 -18.85
C SER A 74 -10.45 -14.70 -18.94
N THR A 75 -11.62 -15.01 -19.50
CA THR A 75 -12.06 -16.39 -19.72
C THR A 75 -11.23 -17.04 -20.83
N ILE A 76 -10.56 -18.14 -20.49
CA ILE A 76 -9.71 -18.89 -21.43
C ILE A 76 -10.44 -19.98 -22.23
N ALA A 77 -11.69 -20.27 -21.87
CA ALA A 77 -12.45 -21.37 -22.44
C ALA A 77 -13.18 -20.92 -23.72
N GLY A 78 -12.96 -21.66 -24.82
CA GLY A 78 -13.67 -21.44 -26.08
C GLY A 78 -13.69 -22.70 -26.93
N THR A 79 -14.63 -22.78 -27.87
CA THR A 79 -14.74 -23.87 -28.84
C THR A 79 -14.61 -23.29 -30.24
N THR A 80 -13.67 -23.79 -31.03
CA THR A 80 -13.49 -23.40 -32.44
C THR A 80 -13.71 -24.62 -33.32
N ASP A 81 -14.54 -24.46 -34.35
CA ASP A 81 -14.68 -25.46 -35.41
C ASP A 81 -13.42 -25.48 -36.29
N THR A 82 -12.55 -26.45 -36.01
CA THR A 82 -11.25 -26.62 -36.70
C THR A 82 -11.37 -27.14 -38.13
N SER A 83 -12.59 -27.42 -38.61
CA SER A 83 -12.83 -27.76 -40.02
C SER A 83 -12.93 -26.52 -40.91
N SER A 84 -13.25 -25.36 -40.33
CA SER A 84 -13.44 -24.10 -41.06
C SER A 84 -12.42 -23.02 -40.72
N GLN A 85 -11.83 -23.04 -39.52
CA GLN A 85 -10.80 -22.07 -39.12
C GLN A 85 -9.87 -22.62 -38.04
N GLU A 86 -8.66 -22.08 -37.97
CA GLU A 86 -7.69 -22.45 -36.93
C GLU A 86 -8.09 -21.88 -35.56
N ARG A 87 -7.66 -22.57 -34.48
CA ARG A 87 -7.85 -22.09 -33.12
C ARG A 87 -6.98 -20.86 -32.88
N GLN A 88 -7.58 -19.79 -32.37
CA GLN A 88 -6.87 -18.59 -31.94
C GLN A 88 -6.80 -18.57 -30.41
N PRO A 89 -5.65 -18.92 -29.80
CA PRO A 89 -5.50 -18.81 -28.35
C PRO A 89 -5.48 -17.34 -27.94
N THR A 90 -6.18 -17.02 -26.85
CA THR A 90 -6.14 -15.70 -26.22
C THR A 90 -5.12 -15.74 -25.07
N ASP A 91 -4.30 -14.70 -24.92
CA ASP A 91 -3.41 -14.57 -23.76
C ASP A 91 -4.24 -14.09 -22.54
N PRO A 92 -4.36 -14.91 -21.48
CA PRO A 92 -5.11 -14.52 -20.29
C PRO A 92 -4.42 -13.47 -19.40
N THR A 93 -3.13 -13.22 -19.63
CA THR A 93 -2.29 -12.32 -18.82
C THR A 93 -2.07 -10.96 -19.46
N TYR A 94 -2.56 -10.77 -20.69
CA TYR A 94 -2.48 -9.48 -21.37
C TYR A 94 -3.35 -8.44 -20.65
N ILE A 95 -2.72 -7.38 -20.14
CA ILE A 95 -3.37 -6.27 -19.44
C ILE A 95 -3.20 -5.01 -20.29
N ASP A 96 -4.31 -4.33 -20.56
CA ASP A 96 -4.31 -2.99 -21.15
C ASP A 96 -3.82 -1.99 -20.09
N GLY A 97 -2.66 -1.37 -20.28
CA GLY A 97 -2.06 -0.55 -19.24
C GLY A 97 -0.72 0.09 -19.57
N THR A 98 -0.39 1.11 -18.79
CA THR A 98 0.92 1.78 -18.86
C THR A 98 1.91 0.91 -18.08
N GLY A 99 3.01 0.51 -18.72
CA GLY A 99 4.05 -0.29 -18.07
C GLY A 99 4.58 0.31 -16.76
N TYR A 100 5.33 -0.48 -15.99
CA TYR A 100 5.96 0.02 -14.76
C TYR A 100 7.21 0.85 -15.06
N LYS A 101 7.56 1.75 -14.13
CA LYS A 101 8.83 2.48 -14.16
C LYS A 101 9.41 2.58 -12.75
N CYS A 102 10.44 1.79 -12.48
CA CYS A 102 11.17 1.82 -11.22
C CYS A 102 11.98 3.12 -11.12
N THR A 103 11.71 3.89 -10.07
CA THR A 103 12.41 5.15 -9.81
C THR A 103 13.12 5.11 -8.47
N GLN A 104 14.25 5.81 -8.38
CA GLN A 104 15.07 5.80 -7.19
C GLN A 104 14.35 6.44 -6.00
N THR A 105 14.24 5.68 -4.92
CA THR A 105 13.79 6.11 -3.59
C THR A 105 14.92 5.91 -2.59
N ASN A 106 15.13 6.91 -1.72
CA ASN A 106 16.22 6.91 -0.73
C ASN A 106 15.66 6.73 0.69
N PHE A 107 16.26 5.82 1.45
CA PHE A 107 15.91 5.48 2.84
C PHE A 107 17.03 5.85 3.81
N ASP A 108 17.41 7.12 3.80
CA ASP A 108 18.54 7.61 4.58
C ASP A 108 18.17 7.77 6.06
N THR A 109 19.05 7.30 6.94
CA THR A 109 18.87 7.38 8.40
C THR A 109 20.11 7.94 9.07
N ALA A 110 19.91 8.67 10.17
CA ALA A 110 21.00 9.20 10.98
C ALA A 110 20.77 8.87 12.46
N LEU A 111 21.74 8.19 13.08
CA LEU A 111 21.70 7.81 14.49
C LEU A 111 22.78 8.57 15.27
N PRO A 112 22.39 9.50 16.17
CA PRO A 112 23.33 10.20 17.03
C PRO A 112 24.13 9.26 17.94
N TYR A 113 25.37 9.63 18.24
CA TYR A 113 26.24 8.83 19.10
C TYR A 113 25.64 8.52 20.47
N ALA A 114 24.94 9.48 21.07
CA ALA A 114 24.27 9.28 22.36
C ALA A 114 23.24 8.12 22.31
N LYS A 115 22.50 8.00 21.21
CA LYS A 115 21.50 6.94 21.03
C LYS A 115 22.17 5.58 20.81
N LEU A 116 23.25 5.55 20.03
CA LEU A 116 24.06 4.34 19.85
C LEU A 116 24.69 3.90 21.17
N ASP A 117 25.17 4.83 21.99
CA ASP A 117 25.73 4.54 23.31
C ASP A 117 24.68 4.00 24.30
N LEU A 118 23.43 4.43 24.19
CA LEU A 118 22.32 3.87 24.96
C LEU A 118 22.02 2.44 24.53
N TRP A 119 21.94 2.19 23.22
CA TRP A 119 21.63 0.87 22.67
C TRP A 119 22.77 -0.13 22.84
N ALA A 120 24.02 0.34 22.91
CA ALA A 120 25.20 -0.52 23.11
C ALA A 120 25.17 -1.32 24.42
N LYS A 121 24.27 -1.01 25.37
CA LYS A 121 24.07 -1.81 26.58
C LYS A 121 23.39 -3.15 26.32
N PHE A 122 22.57 -3.25 25.28
CA PHE A 122 21.84 -4.48 24.98
C PHE A 122 22.70 -5.47 24.18
N GLN A 123 22.44 -6.76 24.36
CA GLN A 123 23.14 -7.84 23.64
C GLN A 123 22.77 -7.85 22.15
N ASP A 124 21.52 -7.50 21.83
CA ASP A 124 20.92 -7.45 20.49
C ASP A 124 21.22 -6.15 19.71
N PHE A 125 22.34 -5.48 20.00
CA PHE A 125 22.65 -4.14 19.44
C PHE A 125 22.51 -4.05 17.91
N GLN A 126 23.08 -5.01 17.18
CA GLN A 126 23.10 -5.00 15.72
C GLN A 126 21.72 -5.26 15.13
N THR A 127 21.03 -6.28 15.64
CA THR A 127 19.69 -6.67 15.20
C THR A 127 18.69 -5.57 15.54
N ARG A 128 18.79 -4.95 16.71
CA ARG A 128 17.93 -3.83 17.12
C ARG A 128 18.03 -2.63 16.18
N ILE A 129 19.24 -2.24 15.75
CA ILE A 129 19.41 -1.16 14.76
C ILE A 129 18.79 -1.56 13.43
N ARG A 130 19.13 -2.76 12.94
CA ARG A 130 18.64 -3.27 11.66
C ARG A 130 17.12 -3.35 11.61
N ASP A 131 16.51 -4.01 12.60
CA ASP A 131 15.08 -4.31 12.62
C ASP A 131 14.25 -3.02 12.77
N ALA A 132 14.75 -2.03 13.51
CA ALA A 132 14.10 -0.71 13.58
C ALA A 132 14.12 0.04 12.25
N ILE A 133 15.21 -0.06 11.47
CA ILE A 133 15.31 0.56 10.14
C ILE A 133 14.40 -0.18 9.15
N ILE A 134 14.45 -1.52 9.13
CA ILE A 134 13.61 -2.37 8.27
C ILE A 134 12.13 -2.10 8.50
N GLN A 135 11.69 -2.05 9.76
CA GLN A 135 10.29 -1.76 10.09
C GLN A 135 9.87 -0.37 9.61
N ARG A 136 10.75 0.64 9.69
CA ARG A 136 10.44 1.98 9.18
C ARG A 136 10.36 2.00 7.65
N GLN A 137 11.27 1.31 6.96
CA GLN A 137 11.22 1.17 5.49
C GLN A 137 9.90 0.53 5.03
N ALA A 138 9.45 -0.52 5.72
CA ALA A 138 8.17 -1.15 5.43
C ALA A 138 6.99 -0.18 5.59
N LEU A 139 6.95 0.57 6.70
CA LEU A 139 5.91 1.56 6.95
C LEU A 139 5.96 2.75 5.98
N ASP A 140 7.15 3.19 5.59
CA ASP A 140 7.35 4.23 4.58
C ASP A 140 6.82 3.78 3.21
N ARG A 141 7.10 2.53 2.79
CA ARG A 141 6.56 1.99 1.54
C ARG A 141 5.04 1.91 1.53
N ILE A 142 4.42 1.49 2.63
CA ILE A 142 2.95 1.49 2.73
C ILE A 142 2.42 2.93 2.63
N MET A 143 3.05 3.88 3.33
CA MET A 143 2.66 5.27 3.32
C MET A 143 2.72 5.88 1.92
N ILE A 144 3.84 5.67 1.19
CA ILE A 144 4.00 6.13 -0.20
C ILE A 144 3.02 5.41 -1.12
N GLY A 145 2.84 4.09 -0.97
CA GLY A 145 1.94 3.31 -1.80
C GLY A 145 0.50 3.82 -1.79
N PHE A 146 0.00 4.29 -0.64
CA PHE A 146 -1.35 4.85 -0.55
C PHE A 146 -1.44 6.36 -0.79
N ASN A 147 -0.40 7.14 -0.47
CA ASN A 147 -0.48 8.62 -0.49
C ASN A 147 0.37 9.28 -1.57
N GLY A 148 1.21 8.53 -2.28
CA GLY A 148 2.09 9.03 -3.32
C GLY A 148 1.32 9.57 -4.52
N VAL A 149 1.39 10.88 -4.75
CA VAL A 149 0.70 11.58 -5.86
C VAL A 149 1.67 11.85 -7.01
N LYS A 150 2.92 12.18 -6.70
CA LYS A 150 3.91 12.52 -7.71
C LYS A 150 5.30 12.19 -7.23
N ARG A 151 6.23 12.14 -8.18
CA ARG A 151 7.66 12.04 -7.89
C ARG A 151 8.33 13.38 -8.11
N GLU A 152 8.80 14.00 -7.04
CA GLU A 152 9.66 15.18 -7.10
C GLU A 152 11.13 14.80 -7.10
N LYS A 153 11.99 15.66 -7.67
CA LYS A 153 13.45 15.45 -7.61
C LYS A 153 13.98 15.60 -6.18
N THR A 154 13.34 16.46 -5.40
CA THR A 154 13.66 16.73 -3.99
C THR A 154 12.36 16.76 -3.20
N SER A 155 12.12 15.75 -2.37
CA SER A 155 10.92 15.67 -1.51
C SER A 155 11.00 16.64 -0.34
N ASN A 156 9.87 17.24 0.05
CA ASN A 156 9.73 18.12 1.20
C ASN A 156 8.77 17.53 2.23
N ARG A 157 9.32 16.98 3.32
CA ARG A 157 8.54 16.35 4.40
C ARG A 157 7.67 17.32 5.22
N LEU A 158 7.94 18.63 5.16
CA LEU A 158 7.13 19.62 5.87
C LEU A 158 5.84 19.92 5.12
N GLU A 159 5.91 19.99 3.79
CA GLU A 159 4.74 20.19 2.92
C GLU A 159 4.00 18.87 2.67
N ASN A 160 4.75 17.75 2.59
CA ASN A 160 4.24 16.41 2.29
C ASN A 160 4.55 15.43 3.44
N PRO A 161 3.82 15.53 4.58
CA PRO A 161 4.09 14.71 5.78
C PRO A 161 3.79 13.22 5.58
N LEU A 162 2.97 12.86 4.58
CA LEU A 162 2.65 11.48 4.21
C LEU A 162 3.47 11.00 2.99
N LEU A 163 4.61 11.65 2.71
CA LEU A 163 5.52 11.27 1.62
C LEU A 163 4.87 11.30 0.23
N GLN A 164 3.92 12.21 0.02
CA GLN A 164 3.11 12.31 -1.20
C GLN A 164 3.92 12.66 -2.46
N ASP A 165 5.15 13.16 -2.29
CA ASP A 165 6.04 13.64 -3.35
C ASP A 165 7.24 12.72 -3.61
N VAL A 166 7.27 11.53 -3.02
CA VAL A 166 8.39 10.57 -3.13
C VAL A 166 8.26 9.68 -4.36
N ASN A 167 7.08 9.14 -4.60
CA ASN A 167 6.78 8.26 -5.74
C ASN A 167 5.27 8.31 -6.04
N ILE A 168 4.85 7.76 -7.17
CA ILE A 168 3.43 7.61 -7.52
C ILE A 168 2.93 6.30 -6.92
N GLY A 169 1.92 6.38 -6.05
CA GLY A 169 1.32 5.25 -5.35
C GLY A 169 0.16 4.60 -6.13
N TRP A 170 -0.40 3.51 -5.58
CA TRP A 170 -1.49 2.75 -6.17
C TRP A 170 -2.74 3.60 -6.42
N LEU A 171 -3.16 4.39 -5.42
CA LEU A 171 -4.39 5.19 -5.54
C LEU A 171 -4.29 6.22 -6.66
N GLU A 172 -3.15 6.90 -6.76
CA GLU A 172 -2.94 7.88 -7.82
C GLU A 172 -2.85 7.22 -9.20
N LYS A 173 -2.22 6.04 -9.30
CA LYS A 173 -2.22 5.27 -10.55
C LYS A 173 -3.63 4.93 -11.02
N ILE A 174 -4.51 4.47 -10.12
CA ILE A 174 -5.90 4.20 -10.45
C ILE A 174 -6.60 5.47 -10.95
N ARG A 175 -6.36 6.63 -10.30
CA ARG A 175 -6.94 7.92 -10.74
C ARG A 175 -6.48 8.33 -12.14
N GLN A 176 -5.22 8.07 -12.50
CA GLN A 176 -4.62 8.52 -13.75
C GLN A 176 -4.88 7.55 -14.91
N GLU A 177 -4.71 6.25 -14.66
CA GLU A 177 -4.72 5.21 -15.69
C GLU A 177 -6.11 4.60 -15.89
N SER A 178 -6.93 4.50 -14.83
CA SER A 178 -8.32 4.03 -14.95
C SER A 178 -9.32 4.84 -14.12
N PRO A 179 -9.60 6.09 -14.53
CA PRO A 179 -10.56 6.95 -13.84
C PRO A 179 -11.98 6.37 -13.82
N VAL A 180 -12.31 5.44 -14.71
CA VAL A 180 -13.61 4.75 -14.76
C VAL A 180 -13.88 3.95 -13.49
N HIS A 181 -12.83 3.40 -12.87
CA HIS A 181 -12.92 2.64 -11.61
C HIS A 181 -12.89 3.51 -10.34
N VAL A 182 -12.85 4.84 -10.49
CA VAL A 182 -12.88 5.77 -9.36
C VAL A 182 -14.27 6.38 -9.18
N ILE A 183 -14.83 6.27 -7.97
CA ILE A 183 -16.05 6.95 -7.55
C ILE A 183 -15.65 8.14 -6.67
N LYS A 184 -15.73 9.36 -7.23
CA LYS A 184 -15.39 10.61 -6.51
C LYS A 184 -16.59 11.38 -5.99
N GLY A 185 -17.78 11.00 -6.43
CA GLY A 185 -19.03 11.70 -6.20
C GLY A 185 -20.17 11.01 -6.96
N ILE A 186 -21.38 11.51 -6.72
CA ILE A 186 -22.60 10.95 -7.30
C ILE A 186 -23.06 11.87 -8.44
N PRO A 187 -23.44 11.31 -9.60
CA PRO A 187 -24.00 12.10 -10.70
C PRO A 187 -25.26 12.84 -10.23
N GLN A 188 -25.29 14.15 -10.44
CA GLN A 188 -26.45 15.00 -10.23
C GLN A 188 -27.24 15.19 -11.54
N ASP A 189 -28.49 15.64 -11.42
CA ASP A 189 -29.38 15.85 -12.58
C ASP A 189 -28.85 16.89 -13.59
N ASP A 190 -27.95 17.77 -13.14
CA ASP A 190 -27.27 18.77 -13.98
C ASP A 190 -26.03 18.24 -14.72
N GLY A 191 -25.71 16.95 -14.54
CA GLY A 191 -24.53 16.29 -15.11
C GLY A 191 -23.23 16.55 -14.35
N SER A 192 -23.26 17.27 -13.22
CA SER A 192 -22.11 17.44 -12.33
C SER A 192 -21.97 16.27 -11.35
N LEU A 193 -20.79 16.12 -10.75
CA LEU A 193 -20.55 15.16 -9.67
C LEU A 193 -20.64 15.88 -8.32
N SER A 194 -21.29 15.25 -7.33
CA SER A 194 -21.27 15.75 -5.96
C SER A 194 -19.84 15.88 -5.41
N SER A 195 -19.63 16.81 -4.49
CA SER A 195 -18.32 17.03 -3.85
C SER A 195 -17.94 15.94 -2.85
N SER A 196 -18.93 15.24 -2.28
CA SER A 196 -18.75 14.15 -1.33
C SER A 196 -19.78 13.05 -1.56
N ILE A 197 -19.46 11.84 -1.09
CA ILE A 197 -20.36 10.68 -1.03
C ILE A 197 -20.89 10.61 0.39
N ARG A 198 -22.18 10.97 0.56
CA ARG A 198 -22.79 11.10 1.88
C ARG A 198 -23.31 9.74 2.34
N VAL A 199 -22.79 9.24 3.46
CA VAL A 199 -23.15 7.94 4.01
C VAL A 199 -23.75 8.11 5.40
N GLY A 200 -25.00 7.67 5.55
CA GLY A 200 -25.73 7.73 6.81
C GLY A 200 -27.18 8.18 6.61
N LYS A 201 -27.80 8.66 7.69
CA LYS A 201 -29.22 9.02 7.68
C LYS A 201 -29.45 10.20 6.72
N ASN A 202 -30.39 10.04 5.78
CA ASN A 202 -30.66 10.97 4.68
C ASN A 202 -29.45 11.27 3.77
N GLY A 203 -28.40 10.44 3.82
CA GLY A 203 -27.30 10.47 2.87
C GLY A 203 -27.68 9.79 1.56
N ASP A 204 -26.72 9.74 0.64
CA ASP A 204 -26.89 9.06 -0.64
C ASP A 204 -26.89 7.54 -0.48
N PHE A 205 -26.17 7.03 0.53
CA PHE A 205 -26.18 5.65 0.96
C PHE A 205 -26.58 5.56 2.43
N ALA A 206 -27.41 4.57 2.77
CA ALA A 206 -27.87 4.36 4.15
C ALA A 206 -26.73 3.96 5.10
N ASN A 207 -25.73 3.21 4.61
CA ASN A 207 -24.56 2.77 5.36
C ASN A 207 -23.40 2.41 4.41
N LEU A 208 -22.22 2.17 4.97
CA LEU A 208 -21.03 1.79 4.20
C LEU A 208 -21.18 0.44 3.49
N ASP A 209 -22.02 -0.47 3.99
CA ASP A 209 -22.23 -1.78 3.35
C ASP A 209 -22.94 -1.63 2.01
N ALA A 210 -23.95 -0.75 1.94
CA ALA A 210 -24.65 -0.43 0.71
C ALA A 210 -23.73 0.23 -0.32
N LEU A 211 -22.84 1.13 0.13
CA LEU A 211 -21.83 1.77 -0.73
C LEU A 211 -20.88 0.74 -1.34
N VAL A 212 -20.35 -0.19 -0.53
CA VAL A 212 -19.42 -1.22 -1.02
C VAL A 212 -20.12 -2.17 -1.99
N MET A 213 -21.35 -2.61 -1.69
CA MET A 213 -22.10 -3.50 -2.59
C MET A 213 -22.40 -2.84 -3.93
N ASP A 214 -22.80 -1.56 -3.93
CA ASP A 214 -23.03 -0.81 -5.17
C ASP A 214 -21.74 -0.61 -5.97
N ALA A 215 -20.64 -0.28 -5.29
CA ALA A 215 -19.33 -0.11 -5.91
C ALA A 215 -18.84 -1.39 -6.59
N VAL A 216 -18.99 -2.56 -5.94
CA VAL A 216 -18.64 -3.86 -6.53
C VAL A 216 -19.45 -4.11 -7.81
N ASN A 217 -20.78 -3.98 -7.73
CA ASN A 217 -21.65 -4.28 -8.87
C ASN A 217 -21.44 -3.36 -10.09
N ARG A 218 -21.04 -2.10 -9.85
CA ARG A 218 -20.93 -1.09 -10.91
C ARG A 218 -19.54 -0.91 -11.47
N LYS A 219 -18.50 -1.09 -10.64
CA LYS A 219 -17.13 -0.70 -11.00
C LYS A 219 -16.16 -1.85 -11.09
N ILE A 220 -16.37 -2.96 -10.39
CA ILE A 220 -15.53 -4.15 -10.53
C ILE A 220 -15.96 -4.91 -11.78
N GLY A 221 -15.00 -5.40 -12.57
CA GLY A 221 -15.24 -6.24 -13.75
C GLY A 221 -16.04 -7.50 -13.39
N VAL A 222 -16.95 -7.91 -14.26
CA VAL A 222 -17.92 -8.99 -14.00
C VAL A 222 -17.25 -10.29 -13.57
N GLN A 223 -16.06 -10.58 -14.11
CA GLN A 223 -15.26 -11.75 -13.77
C GLN A 223 -14.76 -11.77 -12.32
N TYR A 224 -14.64 -10.60 -11.68
CA TYR A 224 -14.15 -10.46 -10.31
C TYR A 224 -15.27 -10.22 -9.30
N GLN A 225 -16.50 -9.91 -9.74
CA GLN A 225 -17.60 -9.55 -8.82
C GLN A 225 -17.96 -10.66 -7.83
N ASP A 226 -17.89 -11.93 -8.25
CA ASP A 226 -18.17 -13.11 -7.43
C ASP A 226 -16.92 -13.72 -6.78
N ASP A 227 -15.77 -13.03 -6.87
CA ASP A 227 -14.51 -13.54 -6.37
C ASP A 227 -14.44 -13.48 -4.82
N THR A 228 -14.10 -14.62 -4.21
CA THR A 228 -14.02 -14.74 -2.76
C THR A 228 -12.82 -14.03 -2.14
N ASP A 229 -11.80 -13.69 -2.94
CA ASP A 229 -10.58 -13.05 -2.48
C ASP A 229 -10.67 -11.51 -2.48
N LEU A 230 -11.81 -10.95 -2.90
CA LEU A 230 -12.04 -9.50 -2.83
C LEU A 230 -12.09 -9.00 -1.37
N VAL A 231 -11.37 -7.92 -1.12
CA VAL A 231 -11.32 -7.26 0.19
C VAL A 231 -11.59 -5.76 0.06
N VAL A 232 -11.95 -5.15 1.19
CA VAL A 232 -12.07 -3.69 1.31
C VAL A 232 -10.92 -3.17 2.15
N VAL A 233 -9.96 -2.50 1.53
CA VAL A 233 -8.90 -1.77 2.21
C VAL A 233 -9.44 -0.40 2.63
N CYS A 234 -9.37 -0.11 3.92
CA CYS A 234 -9.87 1.17 4.45
C CYS A 234 -9.07 1.65 5.67
N GLY A 235 -9.21 2.95 5.94
CA GLY A 235 -8.63 3.60 7.10
C GLY A 235 -9.32 3.21 8.42
N ARG A 236 -8.70 3.55 9.55
CA ARG A 236 -9.27 3.31 10.88
C ARG A 236 -10.57 4.09 11.12
N GLY A 237 -10.70 5.29 10.56
CA GLY A 237 -11.84 6.19 10.75
C GLY A 237 -13.15 5.55 10.34
N LEU A 238 -13.29 5.18 9.06
CA LEU A 238 -14.52 4.57 8.53
C LEU A 238 -14.96 3.30 9.27
N LEU A 239 -14.03 2.45 9.68
CA LEU A 239 -14.37 1.27 10.48
C LEU A 239 -14.84 1.64 11.89
N ALA A 240 -14.22 2.64 12.51
CA ALA A 240 -14.69 3.14 13.79
C ALA A 240 -16.09 3.74 13.66
N ASP A 241 -16.35 4.56 12.65
CA ASP A 241 -17.65 5.19 12.43
C ASP A 241 -18.76 4.16 12.19
N LYS A 242 -18.44 3.05 11.51
CA LYS A 242 -19.36 1.92 11.34
C LYS A 242 -19.67 1.19 12.66
N TYR A 243 -18.64 0.82 13.42
CA TYR A 243 -18.80 -0.07 14.58
C TYR A 243 -19.09 0.68 15.89
N PHE A 244 -18.74 1.95 16.00
CA PHE A 244 -18.90 2.74 17.23
C PHE A 244 -20.37 2.84 17.68
N PRO A 245 -21.36 3.11 16.79
CA PRO A 245 -22.76 3.11 17.19
C PRO A 245 -23.25 1.77 17.76
N LEU A 246 -22.71 0.64 17.30
CA LEU A 246 -23.07 -0.69 17.80
C LEU A 246 -22.53 -0.94 19.21
N VAL A 247 -21.31 -0.47 19.49
CA VAL A 247 -20.69 -0.59 20.82
C VAL A 247 -21.31 0.38 21.84
N ASN A 248 -21.72 1.56 21.39
CA ASN A 248 -22.21 2.63 22.26
C ASN A 248 -23.69 2.47 22.68
N GLN A 249 -24.35 1.38 22.27
CA GLN A 249 -25.74 1.08 22.64
C GLN A 249 -25.79 0.06 23.78
N GLN A 250 -26.64 0.33 24.78
CA GLN A 250 -26.93 -0.65 25.82
C GLN A 250 -27.97 -1.65 25.28
N GLN A 251 -27.51 -2.87 24.97
CA GLN A 251 -28.33 -3.90 24.34
C GLN A 251 -28.54 -5.11 25.28
N PRO A 252 -29.64 -5.88 25.11
CA PRO A 252 -29.81 -7.18 25.77
C PRO A 252 -28.62 -8.12 25.48
N ASN A 253 -28.30 -9.00 26.42
CA ASN A 253 -27.11 -9.87 26.34
C ASN A 253 -26.97 -10.64 25.02
N THR A 254 -28.08 -11.10 24.42
CA THR A 254 -28.06 -11.83 23.14
C THR A 254 -27.70 -10.92 21.96
N GLU A 255 -28.17 -9.68 21.95
CA GLU A 255 -27.86 -8.69 20.92
C GLU A 255 -26.43 -8.16 21.07
N ALA A 256 -25.96 -7.97 22.30
CA ALA A 256 -24.57 -7.62 22.58
C ALA A 256 -23.58 -8.69 22.08
N LEU A 257 -23.88 -9.99 22.29
CA LEU A 257 -23.07 -11.09 21.75
C LEU A 257 -23.06 -11.12 20.21
N ALA A 258 -24.19 -10.80 19.58
CA ALA A 258 -24.26 -10.67 18.12
C ALA A 258 -23.45 -9.47 17.61
N ALA A 259 -23.52 -8.33 18.30
CA ALA A 259 -22.72 -7.14 17.98
C ALA A 259 -21.22 -7.43 18.10
N ASP A 260 -20.78 -8.10 19.18
CA ASP A 260 -19.38 -8.50 19.37
C ASP A 260 -18.89 -9.44 18.25
N LEU A 261 -19.72 -10.41 17.85
CA LEU A 261 -19.40 -11.30 16.72
C LEU A 261 -19.26 -10.52 15.40
N ILE A 262 -20.17 -9.61 15.10
CA ILE A 262 -20.13 -8.78 13.88
C ILE A 262 -18.86 -7.90 13.86
N ILE A 263 -18.53 -7.25 14.98
CA ILE A 263 -17.34 -6.41 15.11
C ILE A 263 -16.06 -7.24 14.96
N SER A 264 -16.06 -8.48 15.46
CA SER A 264 -14.90 -9.38 15.37
C SER A 264 -14.58 -9.77 13.92
N GLN A 265 -15.59 -9.99 13.09
CA GLN A 265 -15.44 -10.40 11.69
C GLN A 265 -14.93 -9.27 10.79
N LYS A 266 -15.19 -8.00 11.17
CA LYS A 266 -14.76 -6.81 10.42
C LYS A 266 -15.11 -6.89 8.93
N ARG A 267 -16.36 -7.21 8.59
CA ARG A 267 -16.82 -7.27 7.20
C ARG A 267 -17.50 -5.98 6.77
N MET A 268 -17.39 -5.64 5.49
CA MET A 268 -18.05 -4.50 4.89
C MET A 268 -18.60 -4.88 3.52
N GLY A 269 -19.90 -4.72 3.30
CA GLY A 269 -20.59 -5.08 2.05
C GLY A 269 -20.46 -6.56 1.69
N GLY A 270 -20.33 -7.46 2.67
CA GLY A 270 -20.07 -8.89 2.44
C GLY A 270 -18.59 -9.25 2.27
N LEU A 271 -17.71 -8.27 2.03
CA LEU A 271 -16.27 -8.46 1.85
C LEU A 271 -15.50 -8.32 3.19
N GLN A 272 -14.30 -8.86 3.25
CA GLN A 272 -13.42 -8.72 4.42
C GLN A 272 -12.79 -7.32 4.44
N ALA A 273 -12.89 -6.59 5.55
CA ALA A 273 -12.21 -5.30 5.68
C ALA A 273 -10.78 -5.48 6.19
N VAL A 274 -9.83 -4.93 5.44
CA VAL A 274 -8.40 -4.92 5.75
C VAL A 274 -7.97 -3.51 6.12
N ARG A 275 -7.22 -3.39 7.22
CA ARG A 275 -6.71 -2.11 7.69
C ARG A 275 -5.26 -1.93 7.27
N ALA A 276 -5.01 -0.92 6.45
CA ALA A 276 -3.67 -0.48 6.13
C ALA A 276 -3.28 0.77 6.95
N PRO A 277 -2.06 0.84 7.52
CA PRO A 277 -1.58 2.06 8.15
C PRO A 277 -1.44 3.18 7.12
N TYR A 278 -1.72 4.41 7.51
CA TYR A 278 -1.64 5.62 6.66
C TYR A 278 -2.57 5.64 5.44
N PHE A 279 -3.54 4.74 5.36
CA PHE A 279 -4.59 4.81 4.35
C PHE A 279 -5.45 6.08 4.55
N PRO A 280 -5.85 6.80 3.48
CA PRO A 280 -6.70 7.98 3.58
C PRO A 280 -7.98 7.74 4.39
N ALA A 281 -8.37 8.69 5.23
CA ALA A 281 -9.46 8.48 6.18
C ALA A 281 -10.86 8.48 5.55
N ASP A 282 -11.00 9.13 4.41
CA ASP A 282 -12.22 9.43 3.65
C ASP A 282 -12.32 8.59 2.36
N ALA A 283 -11.55 7.51 2.26
CA ALA A 283 -11.55 6.63 1.11
C ALA A 283 -11.70 5.16 1.50
N LEU A 284 -12.08 4.34 0.52
CA LEU A 284 -11.98 2.89 0.54
C LEU A 284 -11.51 2.38 -0.82
N LEU A 285 -10.75 1.29 -0.80
CA LEU A 285 -10.25 0.61 -1.98
C LEU A 285 -10.76 -0.83 -1.96
N ILE A 286 -11.49 -1.22 -3.00
CA ILE A 286 -12.01 -2.57 -3.19
C ILE A 286 -11.12 -3.23 -4.24
N THR A 287 -10.44 -4.31 -3.87
CA THR A 287 -9.53 -5.05 -4.75
C THR A 287 -9.16 -6.38 -4.09
N ARG A 288 -8.57 -7.30 -4.85
CA ARG A 288 -7.77 -8.38 -4.27
C ARG A 288 -6.41 -7.83 -3.79
N LEU A 289 -5.82 -8.41 -2.75
CA LEU A 289 -4.52 -7.93 -2.22
C LEU A 289 -3.34 -8.34 -3.11
N ASP A 290 -3.45 -9.47 -3.80
CA ASP A 290 -2.50 -9.94 -4.81
C ASP A 290 -2.55 -9.13 -6.12
N ASN A 291 -3.52 -8.23 -6.26
CA ASN A 291 -3.56 -7.26 -7.36
C ASN A 291 -2.65 -6.04 -7.11
N LEU A 292 -2.22 -5.84 -5.86
CA LEU A 292 -1.30 -4.76 -5.49
C LEU A 292 0.12 -5.32 -5.45
N SER A 293 1.01 -4.63 -6.16
CA SER A 293 2.41 -5.03 -6.26
C SER A 293 3.36 -3.87 -5.99
N ILE A 294 4.52 -4.17 -5.42
CA ILE A 294 5.70 -3.30 -5.41
C ILE A 294 6.79 -3.99 -6.21
N TYR A 295 7.19 -3.38 -7.32
CA TYR A 295 8.34 -3.85 -8.07
C TYR A 295 9.58 -3.12 -7.58
N TRP A 296 10.67 -3.85 -7.40
CA TRP A 296 11.97 -3.26 -7.11
C TRP A 296 12.99 -3.77 -8.12
N GLN A 297 13.81 -2.85 -8.63
CA GLN A 297 14.77 -3.20 -9.67
C GLN A 297 15.94 -3.98 -9.06
N ASP A 298 16.25 -5.16 -9.58
CA ASP A 298 17.40 -5.93 -9.17
C ASP A 298 18.70 -5.14 -9.45
N GLU A 299 19.72 -5.40 -8.65
CA GLU A 299 21.01 -4.71 -8.69
C GLU A 299 20.95 -3.17 -8.55
N SER A 300 19.80 -2.56 -8.25
CA SER A 300 19.66 -1.11 -8.06
C SER A 300 19.96 -0.67 -6.62
N ARG A 301 19.93 -1.61 -5.68
CA ARG A 301 20.13 -1.31 -4.25
C ARG A 301 21.57 -0.90 -3.99
N ARG A 302 21.76 0.30 -3.46
CA ARG A 302 23.06 0.86 -3.08
C ARG A 302 23.05 1.28 -1.63
N ARG A 303 24.16 1.06 -0.93
CA ARG A 303 24.28 1.39 0.49
C ARG A 303 25.63 2.05 0.80
N ALA A 304 25.63 2.95 1.79
CA ALA A 304 26.84 3.46 2.44
C ALA A 304 26.57 3.70 3.93
N VAL A 305 27.47 3.27 4.81
CA VAL A 305 27.40 3.58 6.25
C VAL A 305 28.61 4.44 6.62
N ILE A 306 28.35 5.71 6.89
CA ILE A 306 29.37 6.72 7.17
C ILE A 306 29.31 7.09 8.64
N ASP A 307 30.46 6.98 9.31
CA ASP A 307 30.64 7.59 10.60
C ASP A 307 30.97 9.08 10.42
N ASN A 308 30.04 9.97 10.76
CA ASN A 308 30.15 11.40 10.53
C ASN A 308 30.38 12.16 11.85
N PRO A 309 31.65 12.25 12.32
CA PRO A 309 31.97 12.96 13.55
C PRO A 309 31.73 14.47 13.46
N LYS A 310 31.62 15.05 12.25
CA LYS A 310 31.29 16.48 12.10
C LYS A 310 29.89 16.81 12.61
N ARG A 311 29.01 15.81 12.73
CA ARG A 311 27.63 15.95 13.22
C ARG A 311 27.31 14.96 14.35
N ASP A 312 28.32 14.37 14.97
CA ASP A 312 28.20 13.43 16.08
C ASP A 312 27.20 12.28 15.85
N ARG A 313 27.22 11.68 14.65
CA ARG A 313 26.24 10.66 14.25
C ARG A 313 26.78 9.68 13.22
N VAL A 314 26.16 8.51 13.16
CA VAL A 314 26.33 7.56 12.04
C VAL A 314 25.20 7.78 11.04
N GLU A 315 25.55 7.89 9.78
CA GLU A 315 24.64 8.07 8.66
C GLU A 315 24.62 6.77 7.83
N ASN A 316 23.43 6.26 7.54
CA ASN A 316 23.22 5.14 6.64
C ASN A 316 22.45 5.67 5.44
N PHE A 317 23.08 5.64 4.27
CA PHE A 317 22.49 6.03 3.00
C PHE A 317 22.09 4.76 2.26
N GLU A 318 20.82 4.64 1.91
CA GLU A 318 20.29 3.49 1.17
C GLU A 318 19.42 4.00 0.03
N SER A 319 19.61 3.47 -1.17
CA SER A 319 18.76 3.77 -2.32
C SER A 319 18.36 2.49 -3.02
N VAL A 320 17.13 2.43 -3.51
CA VAL A 320 16.60 1.34 -4.34
C VAL A 320 15.68 1.94 -5.39
N ASN A 321 15.64 1.37 -6.59
CA ASN A 321 14.65 1.76 -7.58
C ASN A 321 13.40 0.94 -7.36
N GLU A 322 12.26 1.59 -7.16
CA GLU A 322 10.98 0.92 -6.91
C GLU A 322 9.81 1.59 -7.63
N ALA A 323 8.77 0.80 -7.87
CA ALA A 323 7.51 1.21 -8.47
C ALA A 323 6.33 0.54 -7.78
N TYR A 324 5.25 1.29 -7.58
CA TYR A 324 3.96 0.75 -7.14
C TYR A 324 3.15 0.37 -8.38
N VAL A 325 2.57 -0.82 -8.40
CA VAL A 325 1.87 -1.38 -9.56
C VAL A 325 0.54 -1.94 -9.12
N VAL A 326 -0.49 -1.68 -9.92
CA VAL A 326 -1.78 -2.37 -9.89
C VAL A 326 -1.74 -3.31 -11.09
N GLU A 327 -1.89 -4.61 -10.86
CA GLU A 327 -1.75 -5.61 -11.93
C GLU A 327 -2.92 -5.49 -12.92
N ASP A 328 -4.16 -5.50 -12.43
CA ASP A 328 -5.38 -5.40 -13.23
C ASP A 328 -6.31 -4.31 -12.68
N TYR A 329 -6.61 -3.31 -13.51
CA TYR A 329 -7.52 -2.21 -13.17
C TYR A 329 -8.99 -2.65 -13.12
N GLU A 330 -9.41 -3.68 -13.85
CA GLU A 330 -10.78 -4.21 -13.80
C GLU A 330 -11.09 -4.86 -12.44
N CYS A 331 -10.07 -5.29 -11.71
CA CYS A 331 -10.17 -5.82 -10.35
C CYS A 331 -10.10 -4.72 -9.26
N VAL A 332 -10.28 -3.43 -9.61
CA VAL A 332 -10.18 -2.32 -8.67
C VAL A 332 -11.41 -1.44 -8.67
N CYS A 333 -11.81 -0.98 -7.48
CA CYS A 333 -12.66 0.19 -7.33
C CYS A 333 -12.14 1.07 -6.19
N LEU A 334 -11.86 2.33 -6.49
CA LEU A 334 -11.47 3.34 -5.51
C LEU A 334 -12.65 4.28 -5.26
N VAL A 335 -13.07 4.42 -4.00
CA VAL A 335 -14.12 5.35 -3.60
C VAL A 335 -13.52 6.40 -2.70
N GLU A 336 -13.72 7.67 -3.01
CA GLU A 336 -13.11 8.82 -2.34
C GLU A 336 -14.16 9.82 -1.86
N ASN A 337 -13.74 10.77 -1.01
CA ASN A 337 -14.58 11.85 -0.47
C ASN A 337 -15.80 11.31 0.31
N ILE A 338 -15.63 10.24 1.07
CA ILE A 338 -16.68 9.65 1.90
C ILE A 338 -16.91 10.52 3.12
N GLU A 339 -18.14 10.98 3.29
CA GLU A 339 -18.58 11.78 4.43
C GLU A 339 -19.62 11.00 5.23
N MET A 340 -19.26 10.62 6.46
CA MET A 340 -20.17 9.93 7.39
C MET A 340 -20.95 10.95 8.21
N GLY A 341 -22.28 10.82 8.27
CA GLY A 341 -23.08 11.74 9.07
C GLY A 341 -24.58 11.55 9.01
N GLU A 342 -25.29 12.44 9.71
CA GLU A 342 -26.72 12.66 9.51
C GLU A 342 -26.90 13.90 8.64
N PHE A 343 -27.56 13.74 7.50
CA PHE A 343 -27.75 14.81 6.53
C PHE A 343 -29.18 15.37 6.62
N ALA A 344 -29.37 16.59 6.10
CA ALA A 344 -30.69 17.18 5.99
C ALA A 344 -31.59 16.29 5.11
N ALA A 345 -32.83 16.07 5.53
CA ALA A 345 -33.79 15.33 4.72
C ALA A 345 -33.96 16.04 3.36
N PRO A 346 -34.03 15.29 2.25
CA PRO A 346 -34.38 15.88 0.97
C PRO A 346 -35.72 16.61 1.13
N ALA A 347 -35.79 17.86 0.65
CA ALA A 347 -37.04 18.61 0.70
C ALA A 347 -38.08 17.84 -0.11
N ASP A 348 -39.18 17.46 0.53
CA ASP A 348 -40.29 16.75 -0.11
C ASP A 348 -40.76 17.56 -1.33
N SER A 349 -40.52 17.06 -2.53
CA SER A 349 -41.10 17.57 -3.78
C SER A 349 -42.55 17.10 -3.94
N SER A 350 -43.32 17.09 -2.85
CA SER A 350 -44.76 16.79 -2.86
C SER A 350 -45.54 18.00 -2.35
N ALA A 351 -45.52 19.08 -3.13
CA ALA A 351 -46.46 20.19 -2.99
C ALA A 351 -46.64 20.91 -4.32
N GLU A 352 -47.20 20.24 -5.32
CA GLU A 352 -48.00 20.87 -6.39
C GLU A 352 -48.77 19.78 -7.18
N ALA A 353 -49.98 19.49 -6.70
CA ALA A 353 -51.07 18.91 -7.48
C ALA A 353 -52.40 19.48 -6.95
#